data_AF-A0A4S4CJT5-F1
#
_entry.id   AF-A0A4S4CJT5-F1
#
_cell.length_a   1.000
_cell.length_b   1.000
_cell.length_c   1.000
_cell.angle_alpha   90.00
_cell.angle_beta   90.00
_cell.angle_gamma   90.00
#
_symmetry.space_group_name_H-M   'P 1'
#
loop_
_entity.id
_entity.type
_entity.pdbx_description
1 polymer ?
#
loop_
_entity_poly.entity_id
_entity_poly.type
_entity_poly.pdbx_seq_one_letter_code
_entity_poly.pdbx_strand_id
1 'polypeptide(L)'
;MKIVAWLAMAVLIVLALVMAALTLGAFATLNTGAPLLLRSVGTLSATTLDQVGLGRAAPLDRALILSVATGLVAALAAYIKPRS
;
A
#
# COMPACT_ATOMS: atom_id res chain seq x y z
N MET A 1 -4.07 4.19 -28.59
CA MET A 1 -3.34 3.74 -27.37
C MET A 1 -3.60 4.59 -26.11
N LYS A 2 -4.16 5.82 -26.20
CA LYS A 2 -4.43 6.69 -25.03
C LYS A 2 -5.42 6.10 -24.01
N ILE A 3 -6.43 5.36 -24.47
CA ILE A 3 -7.42 4.69 -23.60
C ILE A 3 -6.79 3.61 -22.71
N VAL A 4 -5.82 2.85 -23.23
CA VAL A 4 -5.10 1.83 -22.46
C VAL A 4 -4.26 2.47 -21.34
N ALA A 5 -3.62 3.61 -21.62
CA ALA A 5 -2.86 4.36 -20.62
C ALA A 5 -3.76 4.91 -19.50
N TRP A 6 -4.96 5.41 -19.83
CA TRP A 6 -5.95 5.84 -18.84
C TRP A 6 -6.46 4.68 -17.97
N LEU A 7 -6.76 3.52 -18.58
CA LEU A 7 -7.15 2.32 -17.83
C LEU A 7 -6.04 1.85 -16.89
N ALA A 8 -4.80 1.77 -17.38
CA ALA A 8 -3.65 1.39 -16.56
C ALA A 8 -3.44 2.37 -15.39
N MET A 9 -3.54 3.68 -15.64
CA MET A 9 -3.46 4.71 -14.61
C MET A 9 -4.56 4.55 -13.55
N ALA A 10 -5.82 4.32 -13.97
CA ALA A 10 -6.93 4.12 -13.05
C ALA A 10 -6.70 2.91 -12.13
N VAL A 11 -6.25 1.79 -12.71
CA VAL A 11 -5.91 0.58 -11.93
C VAL A 11 -4.78 0.85 -10.94
N LEU A 12 -3.73 1.55 -11.37
CA LEU A 12 -2.60 1.89 -10.50
C LEU A 12 -2.99 2.85 -9.37
N ILE A 13 -3.91 3.80 -9.61
CA ILE A 13 -4.42 4.69 -8.56
C ILE A 13 -5.22 3.89 -7.53
N VAL A 14 -6.12 3.01 -7.97
CA VAL A 14 -6.88 2.16 -7.06
C VAL A 14 -5.94 1.28 -6.24
N LEU A 15 -4.94 0.69 -6.88
CA LEU A 15 -3.92 -0.11 -6.19
C LEU A 15 -3.13 0.73 -5.17
N ALA A 16 -2.73 1.95 -5.53
CA ALA A 16 -2.03 2.86 -4.63
C ALA A 16 -2.89 3.23 -3.41
N LEU A 17 -4.20 3.46 -3.59
CA LEU A 17 -5.12 3.74 -2.49
C LEU A 17 -5.27 2.54 -1.54
N VAL A 18 -5.41 1.33 -2.09
CA VAL A 18 -5.46 0.10 -1.30
C VAL A 18 -4.17 -0.09 -0.52
N MET A 19 -3.02 0.07 -1.19
CA MET A 19 -1.72 -0.01 -0.52
C MET A 19 -1.54 1.07 0.55
N ALA A 20 -1.98 2.30 0.30
CA ALA A 20 -1.94 3.39 1.28
C ALA A 20 -2.80 3.08 2.53
N ALA A 21 -3.99 2.50 2.35
CA ALA A 21 -4.81 2.05 3.47
C ALA A 21 -4.12 0.96 4.29
N LEU A 22 -3.49 -0.01 3.62
CA LEU A 22 -2.71 -1.07 4.28
C LEU A 22 -1.47 -0.50 4.99
N THR A 23 -0.78 0.49 4.41
CA THR A 23 0.34 1.20 5.04
C THR A 23 -0.13 1.91 6.30
N LEU A 24 -1.24 2.64 6.23
CA LEU A 24 -1.83 3.34 7.38
C LEU A 24 -2.23 2.35 8.49
N GLY A 25 -2.83 1.21 8.13
CA GLY A 25 -3.12 0.13 9.05
C GLY A 25 -1.87 -0.47 9.70
N ALA A 26 -0.80 -0.67 8.92
CA ALA A 26 0.48 -1.15 9.44
C ALA A 26 1.06 -0.20 10.50
N PHE A 27 1.06 1.12 10.24
CA PHE A 27 1.46 2.11 11.24
C PHE A 27 0.52 2.15 12.46
N ALA A 28 -0.78 1.94 12.27
CA ALA A 28 -1.73 1.87 13.37
C ALA A 28 -1.48 0.68 14.31
N THR A 29 -0.86 -0.40 13.85
CA THR A 29 -0.48 -1.51 14.75
C THR A 29 0.60 -1.13 15.76
N LEU A 30 1.45 -0.13 15.43
CA LEU A 30 2.53 0.36 16.29
C LEU A 30 2.01 1.23 17.43
N ASN A 31 0.79 1.77 17.32
CA ASN A 31 0.18 2.64 18.33
C ASN A 31 -0.99 1.92 19.00
N THR A 32 -0.89 1.71 20.32
CA THR A 32 -1.96 1.08 21.10
C THR A 32 -3.23 1.93 21.21
N GLY A 33 -3.11 3.26 21.05
CA GLY A 33 -4.23 4.19 21.02
C GLY A 33 -4.89 4.38 19.65
N ALA A 34 -4.45 3.66 18.61
CA ALA A 34 -5.04 3.80 17.28
C ALA A 34 -6.47 3.22 17.21
N PRO A 35 -7.36 3.78 16.36
CA PRO A 35 -8.70 3.25 16.12
C PRO A 35 -8.68 1.75 15.77
N LEU A 36 -9.60 0.97 16.34
CA LEU A 36 -9.70 -0.47 16.13
C LEU A 36 -9.85 -0.86 14.65
N LEU A 37 -10.57 -0.03 13.88
CA LEU A 37 -10.74 -0.21 12.44
C LEU A 37 -9.41 -0.14 11.68
N LEU A 38 -8.48 0.73 12.07
CA LEU A 38 -7.17 0.80 11.41
C LEU A 38 -6.27 -0.37 11.84
N ARG A 39 -6.42 -0.84 13.07
CA ARG A 39 -5.66 -1.99 13.57
C ARG A 39 -6.08 -3.29 12.88
N SER A 40 -7.37 -3.49 12.58
CA SER A 40 -7.82 -4.64 11.78
C SER A 40 -7.25 -4.60 10.36
N VAL A 41 -7.20 -3.43 9.72
CA VAL A 41 -6.52 -3.25 8.43
C VAL A 41 -5.03 -3.59 8.52
N GLY A 42 -4.37 -3.26 9.64
CA GLY A 42 -2.98 -3.65 9.90
C GLY A 42 -2.76 -5.15 10.08
N THR A 43 -3.75 -5.89 10.60
CA THR A 43 -3.65 -7.36 10.66
C THR A 43 -3.70 -8.01 9.27
N LEU A 44 -4.49 -7.44 8.35
CA LEU A 44 -4.56 -7.87 6.94
C LEU A 44 -3.25 -7.62 6.19
N SER A 45 -2.56 -6.50 6.47
CA SER A 45 -1.26 -6.26 5.86
C SER A 45 -0.21 -7.25 6.38
N ALA A 46 -0.25 -7.60 7.67
CA ALA A 46 0.66 -8.58 8.26
C ALA A 46 0.50 -9.98 7.66
N THR A 47 -0.73 -10.46 7.41
CA THR A 47 -0.96 -11.75 6.75
C THR A 47 -0.53 -11.75 5.28
N THR A 48 -0.73 -10.62 4.59
CA THR A 48 -0.28 -10.46 3.20
C THR A 48 1.25 -10.52 3.10
N LEU A 49 1.97 -9.88 4.02
CA LEU A 49 3.44 -9.92 4.09
C LEU A 49 3.97 -11.32 4.45
N ASP A 50 3.23 -12.10 5.25
CA ASP A 50 3.59 -13.48 5.59
C ASP A 50 3.57 -14.39 4.35
N GLN A 51 2.56 -14.21 3.48
CA GLN A 51 2.47 -14.94 2.20
C GLN A 51 3.61 -14.63 1.23
N VAL A 52 4.20 -13.44 1.33
CA VAL A 52 5.33 -13.00 0.48
C VAL A 52 6.68 -13.34 1.13
N GLY A 53 6.68 -14.07 2.26
CA GLY A 53 7.90 -14.50 2.97
C GLY A 53 8.54 -13.43 3.86
N LEU A 54 7.86 -12.30 4.06
CA LEU A 54 8.29 -11.18 4.90
C LEU A 54 7.70 -11.24 6.33
N GLY A 55 7.10 -12.38 6.70
CA GLY A 55 6.47 -12.60 8.00
C GLY A 55 7.40 -12.64 9.21
N ARG A 56 8.73 -12.58 9.01
CA ARG A 56 9.72 -12.47 10.10
C ARG A 56 10.22 -11.04 10.33
N ALA A 57 9.88 -10.09 9.45
CA ALA A 57 10.31 -8.70 9.61
C ALA A 57 9.66 -8.06 10.86
N ALA A 58 10.35 -7.11 11.49
CA ALA A 58 9.78 -6.37 12.61
C ALA A 58 8.56 -5.53 12.14
N PRO A 59 7.59 -5.20 13.02
CA PRO A 59 6.40 -4.44 12.64
C PRO A 59 6.72 -3.09 11.98
N LEU A 60 7.79 -2.42 12.45
CA LEU A 60 8.26 -1.16 11.87
C LEU A 60 8.82 -1.37 10.46
N ASP A 61 9.68 -2.38 10.26
CA ASP A 61 10.27 -2.69 8.96
C ASP A 61 9.18 -3.01 7.93
N ARG A 62 8.16 -3.78 8.34
CA ARG A 62 6.98 -4.05 7.50
C ARG A 62 6.28 -2.78 7.06
N ALA A 63 6.02 -1.86 7.99
CA ALA A 63 5.37 -0.59 7.68
C ALA A 63 6.22 0.27 6.72
N LEU A 64 7.54 0.29 6.90
CA LEU A 64 8.47 0.99 6.02
C LEU A 64 8.52 0.38 4.61
N ILE A 65 8.65 -0.95 4.50
CA ILE A 65 8.62 -1.66 3.22
C ILE A 65 7.31 -1.39 2.49
N LEU A 66 6.18 -1.47 3.19
CA LEU A 66 4.87 -1.18 2.60
C LEU A 66 4.78 0.28 2.14
N SER A 67 5.30 1.22 2.93
CA SER A 67 5.31 2.66 2.59
C SER A 67 6.10 2.93 1.30
N VAL A 68 7.29 2.34 1.18
CA VAL A 68 8.11 2.46 -0.04
C VAL A 68 7.39 1.84 -1.25
N ALA A 69 6.80 0.64 -1.09
CA ALA A 69 6.04 -0.01 -2.15
C ALA A 69 4.84 0.84 -2.61
N THR A 70 4.06 1.38 -1.67
CA THR A 70 2.95 2.29 -1.96
C THR A 70 3.42 3.51 -2.75
N GLY A 71 4.54 4.12 -2.33
CA GLY A 71 5.14 5.27 -3.02
C GLY A 71 5.56 4.94 -4.46
N LEU A 72 6.14 3.77 -4.69
CA LEU A 72 6.54 3.31 -6.03
C LEU A 72 5.32 3.13 -6.95
N VAL A 73 4.23 2.53 -6.44
CA VAL A 73 2.98 2.35 -7.22
C VAL A 73 2.36 3.71 -7.56
N ALA A 74 2.31 4.64 -6.59
CA ALA A 74 1.81 5.99 -6.82
C ALA A 74 2.67 6.76 -7.84
N ALA A 75 4.01 6.65 -7.75
CA ALA A 75 4.92 7.25 -8.71
C ALA A 75 4.75 6.66 -10.11
N LEU A 76 4.55 5.35 -10.23
CA LEU A 76 4.29 4.68 -11.50
C LEU A 76 2.96 5.15 -12.12
N ALA A 77 1.91 5.32 -11.31
CA ALA A 77 0.64 5.90 -11.75
C ALA A 77 0.83 7.32 -12.31
N ALA A 78 1.62 8.15 -11.61
CA ALA A 78 1.94 9.50 -12.04
C ALA A 78 2.80 9.53 -13.31
N TYR A 79 3.72 8.57 -13.48
CA TYR A 79 4.57 8.44 -14.66
C TYR A 79 3.79 8.05 -15.92
N ILE A 80 2.84 7.11 -15.78
CA ILE A 80 2.01 6.62 -16.89
C ILE A 80 0.92 7.61 -17.29
N LYS A 81 0.63 8.61 -16.44
CA LYS A 81 -0.38 9.64 -16.68
C LYS A 81 -0.27 10.18 -18.11
N PRO A 82 -1.30 9.97 -18.96
CA PRO A 82 -1.26 10.43 -20.34
C PRO A 82 -1.22 11.96 -20.38
N ARG A 83 -0.15 12.49 -20.96
CA ARG A 83 0.07 13.93 -21.23
C ARG A 83 -0.42 14.20 -22.66
N SER A 84 -1.10 15.33 -22.86
CA SER A 84 -1.65 15.70 -24.18
C SER A 84 -0.53 16.04 -25.14
#